data_AF-A0A238WNM4-F1
#
_entry.id   AF-A0A238WNM4-F1
#
_cell.length_a   1.000
_cell.length_b   1.000
_cell.length_c   1.000
_cell.angle_alpha   90.00
_cell.angle_beta   90.00
_cell.angle_gamma   90.00
#
_symmetry.space_group_name_H-M   'P 1'
#
loop_
_entity.id
_entity.type
_entity.pdbx_description
1 polymer ?
#
loop_
_entity_poly.entity_id
_entity_poly.type
_entity_poly.pdbx_seq_one_letter_code
_entity_poly.pdbx_strand_id
1 'polypeptide(L)' 'MTYTDKVRENRARRAAQRQGYQLIKSSRRDPRAIDFGKWWLVDPSTTALVFTDEWGASLEEIEEWLYRPFDVDHSRR' A
#
# COMPACT_ATOMS: atom_id res chain seq x y z
N MET A 1 -5.55 3.83 -17.72
CA MET A 1 -6.02 3.93 -16.33
C MET A 1 -7.53 4.10 -16.37
N THR A 2 -8.28 3.05 -16.10
CA THR A 2 -9.74 3.14 -16.13
C THR A 2 -10.21 3.98 -14.94
N TYR A 3 -11.40 4.59 -15.02
CA TYR A 3 -11.96 5.37 -13.91
C TYR A 3 -12.00 4.55 -12.60
N THR A 4 -12.22 3.24 -12.72
CA THR A 4 -12.24 2.26 -11.62
C THR A 4 -10.93 2.19 -10.85
N ASP A 5 -9.78 2.23 -11.53
CA ASP A 5 -8.46 2.13 -10.87
C ASP A 5 -8.21 3.32 -9.95
N LYS A 6 -8.56 4.55 -10.39
CA LYS A 6 -8.41 5.76 -9.56
C LYS A 6 -9.30 5.74 -8.32
N VAL A 7 -10.49 5.14 -8.41
CA VAL A 7 -11.40 5.01 -7.26
C VAL A 7 -10.82 4.04 -6.24
N ARG A 8 -10.30 2.88 -6.68
CA ARG A 8 -9.61 1.90 -5.81
C ARG A 8 -8.40 2.52 -5.13
N GLU A 9 -7.53 3.20 -5.86
CA GLU A 9 -6.36 3.90 -5.30
C GLU A 9 -6.74 4.90 -4.21
N ASN A 10 -7.72 5.76 -4.47
CA ASN A 10 -8.17 6.74 -3.49
C ASN A 10 -8.78 6.09 -2.25
N ARG A 11 -9.49 4.97 -2.43
CA ARG A 11 -10.06 4.21 -1.31
C ARG A 11 -8.97 3.58 -0.45
N ALA A 12 -7.97 2.95 -1.08
CA ALA A 12 -6.82 2.38 -0.39
C ALA A 12 -6.02 3.45 0.37
N ARG A 13 -5.75 4.61 -0.25
CA ARG A 13 -5.09 5.75 0.43
C ARG A 13 -5.84 6.23 1.66
N ARG A 14 -7.17 6.34 1.58
CA ARG A 14 -8.00 6.73 2.73
C ARG A 14 -8.06 5.65 3.81
N ALA A 15 -8.01 4.37 3.45
CA ALA A 15 -7.94 3.29 4.42
C ALA A 15 -6.59 3.29 5.15
N ALA A 16 -5.49 3.42 4.42
CA ALA A 16 -4.16 3.57 5.00
C ALA A 16 -4.08 4.77 5.96
N GLN A 17 -4.51 5.96 5.52
CA GLN A 17 -4.50 7.16 6.37
C GLN A 17 -5.33 7.02 7.64
N ARG A 18 -6.49 6.35 7.57
CA ARG A 18 -7.32 6.07 8.75
C ARG A 18 -6.64 5.15 9.77
N GLN A 19 -5.72 4.31 9.31
CA GLN A 19 -4.93 3.41 10.16
C GLN A 19 -3.58 4.02 10.57
N GLY A 20 -3.32 5.28 10.21
CA GLY A 20 -2.05 5.97 10.51
C GLY A 20 -0.93 5.69 9.51
N TYR A 21 -1.20 4.98 8.42
CA TYR A 21 -0.22 4.65 7.39
C TYR A 21 -0.30 5.58 6.18
N GLN A 22 0.77 5.59 5.39
CA GLN A 22 0.84 6.29 4.12
C GLN A 22 1.08 5.31 2.99
N LEU A 23 0.30 5.47 1.91
CA LEU A 23 0.41 4.64 0.71
C LEU A 23 1.14 5.42 -0.40
N ILE A 24 2.30 4.92 -0.82
CA ILE A 24 3.18 5.52 -1.83
C ILE A 24 3.08 4.70 -3.12
N LYS A 25 2.88 5.38 -4.25
CA LYS A 25 2.88 4.76 -5.59
C LYS A 25 4.26 4.92 -6.22
N SER A 26 4.74 3.91 -6.96
CA SER A 26 5.91 4.11 -7.82
C SER A 26 5.65 5.24 -8.83
N SER A 27 6.60 6.16 -8.92
CA SER A 27 6.60 7.24 -9.91
C SER A 27 7.05 6.77 -11.30
N ARG A 28 7.56 5.54 -11.41
CA ARG A 28 8.08 5.00 -12.67
C ARG A 28 6.95 4.87 -13.69
N ARG A 29 7.18 5.48 -14.85
CA ARG A 29 6.28 5.43 -16.02
C ARG A 29 6.68 4.36 -17.02
N ASP A 30 7.89 3.81 -16.90
CA ASP A 30 8.39 2.76 -17.78
C ASP A 30 7.72 1.43 -17.42
N PRO A 31 6.90 0.85 -18.30
CA PRO A 31 6.24 -0.43 -18.05
C PRO A 31 7.21 -1.61 -17.87
N ARG A 32 8.48 -1.47 -18.28
CA ARG A 32 9.52 -2.49 -18.14
C ARG A 32 10.27 -2.40 -16.81
N ALA A 33 10.02 -1.35 -16.02
CA ALA A 33 10.61 -1.23 -14.70
C ALA A 33 9.97 -2.26 -13.75
N ILE A 34 10.81 -2.92 -12.94
CA ILE A 34 10.39 -3.98 -12.00
C ILE A 34 9.35 -3.43 -11.00
N ASP A 35 9.44 -2.14 -10.70
CA ASP A 35 8.60 -1.43 -9.75
C ASP A 35 7.42 -0.68 -10.42
N PHE A 36 7.21 -0.84 -11.73
CA PHE A 36 6.10 -0.22 -12.42
C PHE A 36 4.75 -0.69 -11.85
N GLY A 37 3.92 0.26 -11.43
CA GLY A 37 2.60 -0.03 -10.86
C GLY A 37 2.62 -0.61 -9.44
N LYS A 38 3.79 -0.63 -8.79
CA LYS A 38 3.95 -1.07 -7.40
C LYS A 38 3.62 0.03 -6.40
N TRP A 39 3.30 -0.41 -5.20
CA TRP A 39 2.90 0.40 -4.07
C TRP A 39 3.67 0.00 -2.82
N TRP A 40 3.90 0.98 -1.94
CA TRP A 40 4.49 0.77 -0.62
C TRP A 40 3.57 1.32 0.45
N LEU A 41 3.32 0.51 1.47
CA LEU A 41 2.63 0.94 2.67
C LEU A 41 3.68 1.24 3.73
N VAL A 42 3.81 2.52 4.09
CA VAL A 42 4.78 2.99 5.06
C VAL A 42 4.10 3.51 6.31
N ASP A 43 4.76 3.31 7.44
CA ASP A 43 4.44 4.02 8.67
C ASP A 43 5.23 5.33 8.69
N PRO A 44 4.56 6.50 8.59
CA PRO A 44 5.24 7.79 8.57
C PRO A 44 5.94 8.14 9.90
N SER A 45 5.59 7.47 11.01
CA SER A 45 6.21 7.72 12.31
C SER A 45 7.57 7.04 12.46
N THR A 46 7.74 5.88 11.84
CA THR A 46 8.98 5.08 11.92
C THR A 46 9.74 5.02 10.60
N THR A 47 9.15 5.52 9.51
CA THR A 47 9.64 5.34 8.12
C THR A 47 9.78 3.86 7.72
N ALA A 48 9.14 2.95 8.47
CA ALA A 48 9.22 1.52 8.21
C ALA A 48 8.23 1.10 7.11
N LEU A 49 8.64 0.09 6.33
CA LEU A 49 7.71 -0.63 5.46
C LEU A 49 6.85 -1.55 6.33
N VAL A 50 5.53 -1.39 6.24
CA VAL A 50 4.57 -2.09 7.12
C VAL A 50 4.21 -3.48 6.58
N PHE A 51 3.95 -3.54 5.29
CA PHE A 51 3.51 -4.75 4.59
C PHE A 51 4.40 -5.10 3.41
N THR A 52 4.98 -4.09 2.78
CA THR A 52 5.71 -4.23 1.52
C THR A 52 7.19 -4.49 1.76
N ASP A 53 7.85 -5.14 0.82
CA ASP A 53 9.31 -5.24 0.78
C ASP A 53 9.92 -4.14 -0.12
N GLU A 54 11.20 -4.28 -0.45
CA GLU A 54 11.92 -3.38 -1.36
C GLU A 54 11.36 -3.37 -2.80
N TRP A 55 10.62 -4.41 -3.19
CA TRP A 55 10.05 -4.57 -4.53
C TRP A 55 8.62 -4.03 -4.65
N GLY A 56 7.96 -3.81 -3.52
CA GLY A 56 6.62 -3.23 -3.45
C GLY A 56 5.51 -4.22 -3.83
N ALA A 57 4.29 -3.90 -3.42
CA ALA A 57 3.12 -4.74 -3.63
C ALA A 57 2.19 -4.19 -4.71
N SER A 58 1.33 -5.04 -5.25
CA SER A 58 0.19 -4.62 -6.07
C SER A 58 -0.87 -3.90 -5.23
N LEU A 59 -1.76 -3.17 -5.89
CA LEU A 59 -2.87 -2.50 -5.21
C LEU A 59 -3.84 -3.50 -4.55
N GLU A 60 -3.99 -4.69 -5.13
CA GLU A 60 -4.85 -5.75 -4.60
C GLU A 60 -4.33 -6.28 -3.26
N GLU A 61 -3.05 -6.63 -3.19
CA GLU A 61 -2.41 -7.10 -1.94
C GLU A 61 -2.49 -6.03 -0.83
N ILE A 62 -2.36 -4.75 -1.20
CA ILE A 62 -2.52 -3.62 -0.27
C ILE A 62 -3.97 -3.52 0.22
N GLU A 63 -4.95 -3.64 -0.67
CA GLU A 63 -6.37 -3.63 -0.29
C GLU A 63 -6.69 -4.81 0.63
N GLU A 64 -6.22 -6.01 0.31
CA GLU A 64 -6.36 -7.19 1.16
C GLU A 64 -5.80 -6.95 2.56
N TRP A 65 -4.57 -6.42 2.67
CA TRP A 65 -3.98 -6.13 3.98
C TRP A 65 -4.76 -5.06 4.75
N LEU A 66 -5.19 -3.98 4.09
CA LEU A 66 -5.90 -2.87 4.73
C LEU A 66 -7.32 -3.24 5.19
N TYR A 67 -7.97 -4.18 4.50
CA TYR A 67 -9.34 -4.60 4.83
C TYR A 67 -9.41 -5.95 5.53
N ARG A 68 -8.28 -6.64 5.68
CA ARG A 68 -8.23 -7.86 6.49
C ARG A 68 -8.74 -7.51 7.89
N PRO A 69 -9.76 -8.20 8.40
CA PRO A 69 -10.13 -8.06 9.80
C PRO A 69 -8.90 -8.43 10.62
N PHE A 70 -8.41 -7.47 11.41
CA PHE A 70 -7.31 -7.70 12.33
C PHE A 70 -7.77 -8.74 13.35
N ASP A 71 -7.51 -10.02 13.07
CA ASP A 71 -7.24 -10.97 14.15
C ASP A 71 -6.03 -10.39 14.87
N VAL A 72 -6.32 -9.79 16.02
CA VAL A 72 -5.38 -9.09 16.89
C VAL A 72 -4.35 -10.05 17.45
N ASP A 73 -3.34 -10.40 16.65
CA ASP A 73 -2.04 -10.77 17.19
C ASP A 73 -0.93 -10.46 16.19
N HIS A 74 -0.36 -9.28 16.33
CA HIS A 74 1.06 -9.11 16.05
C HIS A 74 1.64 -8.26 17.18
N SER A 75 1.90 -8.96 18.28
CA SER A 75 2.95 -8.68 19.25
C SER A 75 3.80 -7.45 18.92
N ARG A 76 3.50 -6.34 19.61
CA ARG A 76 4.49 -5.32 19.95
C ARG A 76 5.69 -6.06 20.56
N ARG A 77 6.85 -6.00 19.93
CA ARG A 77 8.12 -6.34 20.56
C ARG A 77 9.21 -5.38 20.12
#